data_AF-A0A2R6ITG4-F1
#
_entry.id   AF-A0A2R6ITG4-F1
#
_cell.length_a   1.000
_cell.length_b   1.000
_cell.length_c   1.000
_cell.angle_alpha   90.00
_cell.angle_beta   90.00
_cell.angle_gamma   90.00
#
_symmetry.space_group_name_H-M   'P 1'
#
loop_
_entity.id
_entity.type
_entity.pdbx_description
1 polymer ?
#
loop_
_entity_poly.entity_id
_entity_poly.type
_entity_poly.pdbx_seq_one_letter_code
_entity_poly.pdbx_strand_id
1 'polypeptide(L)'
;MNLQRTLAVVAAVVVLGAVAVAALAPGAVADRSDEPVRSSYLTLQEPRVAAGNVGGETVELSLDLRLDHRGGPARNVTIEVQAIDVRGSGRRR
;
A
#
# COMPACT_ATOMS: atom_id res chain seq x y z
N MET A 1 3.58 -48.81 -34.50
CA MET A 1 3.10 -47.48 -34.06
C MET A 1 4.21 -46.48 -34.35
N ASN A 2 3.91 -45.38 -35.01
CA ASN A 2 4.89 -44.35 -35.33
C ASN A 2 5.33 -43.62 -34.07
N LEU A 3 6.63 -43.59 -33.81
CA LEU A 3 7.23 -42.96 -32.63
C LEU A 3 6.75 -41.52 -32.42
N GLN A 4 6.63 -40.76 -33.52
CA GLN A 4 6.11 -39.39 -33.50
C GLN A 4 4.67 -39.30 -32.96
N ARG A 5 3.78 -40.24 -33.31
CA ARG A 5 2.40 -40.26 -32.80
C ARG A 5 2.35 -40.69 -31.34
N THR A 6 3.18 -41.66 -30.96
CA THR A 6 3.28 -42.08 -29.55
C THR A 6 3.75 -40.90 -28.69
N LEU A 7 4.77 -40.16 -29.13
CA LEU A 7 5.28 -38.97 -28.46
C LEU A 7 4.21 -37.86 -28.39
N ALA A 8 3.48 -37.62 -29.49
CA ALA A 8 2.42 -36.63 -29.51
C ALA A 8 1.29 -36.96 -28.53
N VAL A 9 0.89 -38.23 -28.44
CA VAL A 9 -0.13 -38.69 -27.49
C VAL A 9 0.36 -38.53 -26.05
N VAL A 10 1.59 -38.93 -25.76
CA VAL A 10 2.18 -38.79 -24.42
C VAL A 10 2.27 -37.32 -24.01
N ALA A 11 2.74 -36.45 -24.91
CA ALA A 11 2.81 -35.01 -24.65
C ALA A 11 1.43 -34.43 -24.35
N ALA A 12 0.40 -34.81 -25.13
CA ALA A 12 -0.96 -34.37 -24.90
C ALA A 12 -1.50 -34.82 -23.53
N VAL A 13 -1.26 -36.07 -23.14
CA VAL A 13 -1.64 -36.60 -21.82
C VAL A 13 -0.97 -35.82 -20.69
N VAL A 14 0.33 -35.52 -20.82
CA VAL A 14 1.07 -34.75 -19.81
C VAL A 14 0.51 -33.34 -19.65
N VAL A 15 0.26 -32.63 -20.76
CA VAL A 15 -0.29 -31.27 -20.73
C VAL A 15 -1.69 -31.26 -20.10
N LEU A 16 -2.56 -32.17 -20.53
CA LEU A 16 -3.91 -32.29 -19.97
C LEU A 16 -3.88 -32.64 -18.48
N GLY A 17 -2.96 -33.52 -18.06
CA GLY A 17 -2.75 -33.86 -16.66
C GLY A 17 -2.31 -32.66 -15.83
N ALA A 18 -1.36 -31.86 -16.33
CA ALA A 18 -0.90 -30.65 -15.65
C ALA A 18 -2.03 -29.62 -15.49
N VAL A 19 -2.85 -29.41 -16.52
CA VAL A 19 -4.03 -28.52 -16.45
C VAL A 19 -5.05 -29.03 -15.44
N ALA A 20 -5.33 -30.34 -15.43
CA ALA A 20 -6.25 -30.93 -14.46
C ALA A 20 -5.75 -30.77 -13.01
N VAL A 21 -4.45 -30.98 -12.76
CA VAL A 21 -3.85 -30.76 -11.44
C VAL A 21 -3.96 -29.31 -11.00
N ALA A 22 -3.66 -28.36 -11.89
CA ALA A 22 -3.78 -26.93 -11.60
C ALA A 22 -5.23 -26.51 -11.30
N ALA A 23 -6.21 -27.12 -11.98
CA ALA A 23 -7.63 -26.84 -11.76
C ALA A 23 -8.17 -27.46 -10.45
N LEU A 24 -7.69 -28.65 -10.08
CA LEU A 24 -8.17 -29.38 -8.89
C LEU A 24 -7.48 -28.97 -7.59
N ALA A 25 -6.33 -28.30 -7.67
CA ALA A 25 -5.61 -27.80 -6.50
C ALA A 25 -5.31 -26.30 -6.65
N PRO A 26 -6.30 -25.43 -6.38
CA PRO A 26 -6.08 -23.98 -6.27
C PRO A 26 -5.06 -23.75 -5.14
N GLY A 27 -3.82 -23.39 -5.50
CA GLY A 27 -2.69 -23.22 -4.57
C GLY A 27 -1.53 -24.20 -4.75
N ALA A 28 -1.66 -25.26 -5.57
CA ALA A 28 -0.51 -26.12 -5.92
C ALA A 28 0.48 -25.43 -6.86
N VAL A 29 -0.02 -24.53 -7.70
CA VAL A 29 0.79 -23.52 -8.36
C VAL A 29 0.98 -22.41 -7.32
N ALA A 30 2.22 -22.19 -6.89
CA ALA A 30 2.52 -21.15 -5.92
C ALA A 30 2.07 -19.80 -6.49
N ASP A 31 0.92 -19.33 -6.02
CA ASP A 31 0.48 -17.98 -6.26
C ASP A 31 1.37 -17.06 -5.44
N ARG A 32 2.27 -16.32 -6.10
CA ARG A 32 3.11 -15.30 -5.41
C ARG A 32 2.27 -14.14 -4.87
N SER A 33 0.96 -14.12 -5.13
CA SER A 33 0.03 -13.18 -4.50
C SER A 33 -0.07 -13.34 -2.98
N ASP A 34 0.25 -14.53 -2.45
CA ASP A 34 0.25 -14.82 -1.01
C ASP A 34 1.61 -14.59 -0.34
N GLU A 35 2.62 -14.03 -1.04
CA GLU A 35 3.79 -13.52 -0.32
C GLU A 35 3.28 -12.49 0.70
N PRO A 36 3.49 -12.72 2.01
CA PRO A 36 2.92 -11.87 3.04
C PRO A 36 3.39 -10.44 2.77
N VAL A 37 2.45 -9.59 2.35
CA VAL A 37 2.73 -8.19 2.04
C VAL A 37 3.38 -7.62 3.28
N ARG A 38 4.69 -7.31 3.19
CA ARG A 38 5.45 -6.79 4.32
C ARG A 38 4.68 -5.59 4.87
N SER A 39 4.38 -5.62 6.17
CA SER A 39 3.67 -4.52 6.82
C SER A 39 4.33 -3.19 6.47
N SER A 40 3.53 -2.19 6.10
CA SER A 40 4.02 -0.84 5.84
C SER A 40 4.09 -0.06 7.14
N TYR A 41 5.23 0.60 7.35
CA TYR A 41 5.45 1.51 8.47
C TYR A 41 5.57 2.92 7.90
N LEU A 42 4.60 3.75 8.27
CA LEU A 42 4.56 5.16 7.94
C LEU A 42 4.94 5.95 9.19
N THR A 43 5.86 6.89 9.05
CA THR A 43 6.24 7.81 10.13
C THR A 43 6.17 9.23 9.59
N LEU A 44 5.39 10.07 10.27
CA LEU A 44 5.39 11.50 10.00
C LEU A 44 6.69 12.09 10.58
N GLN A 45 7.52 12.68 9.73
CA GLN A 45 8.68 13.43 10.20
C GLN A 45 8.21 14.73 10.86
N GLU A 46 9.09 15.34 11.66
CA GLU A 46 8.77 16.57 12.39
C GLU A 46 8.22 17.65 11.44
N PRO A 47 6.95 18.07 11.62
CA PRO A 47 6.33 19.08 10.79
C PRO A 47 7.07 20.39 10.89
N ARG A 48 7.37 21.00 9.73
CA ARG A 48 7.88 22.37 9.72
C ARG A 48 6.73 23.33 9.53
N VAL A 49 6.60 24.24 10.49
CA VAL A 49 5.56 25.29 10.51
C VAL A 49 6.25 26.64 10.39
N ALA A 50 5.86 27.43 9.39
CA ALA A 50 6.36 28.79 9.20
C ALA A 50 5.18 29.77 9.14
N ALA A 51 5.26 30.83 9.94
CA ALA A 51 4.35 31.97 9.82
C ALA A 51 4.82 32.87 8.67
N GLY A 52 3.93 33.12 7.72
CA GLY A 52 4.12 34.07 6.63
C GLY A 52 3.75 35.49 7.07
N ASN A 53 3.26 36.30 6.12
CA ASN A 53 2.87 37.66 6.43
C ASN A 53 1.66 37.71 7.36
N VAL A 54 1.77 38.53 8.41
CA VAL A 54 0.66 38.87 9.30
C VAL A 54 0.06 40.18 8.79
N GLY A 55 -0.98 40.06 7.97
CA GLY A 55 -1.88 41.19 7.67
C GLY A 55 -2.84 41.35 8.84
N GLY A 56 -3.27 42.58 9.16
CA GLY A 56 -4.03 42.87 10.39
C GLY A 56 -5.19 41.92 10.73
N GLU A 57 -5.87 41.34 9.73
CA GLU A 57 -6.94 40.34 9.93
C GLU A 57 -6.57 38.91 9.52
N THR A 58 -5.45 38.67 8.83
CA THR A 58 -5.10 37.37 8.26
C THR A 58 -3.63 37.01 8.47
N VAL A 59 -3.40 35.77 8.91
CA VAL A 59 -2.06 35.18 9.03
C VAL A 59 -1.92 34.11 7.97
N GLU A 60 -0.89 34.22 7.15
CA GLU A 60 -0.48 33.12 6.28
C GLU A 60 0.32 32.09 7.09
N LEU A 61 -0.03 30.81 6.96
CA LEU A 61 0.65 29.71 7.62
C LEU A 61 1.07 28.66 6.60
N SER A 62 2.36 28.34 6.56
CA SER A 62 2.91 27.29 5.71
C SER A 62 3.25 26.06 6.55
N LEU A 63 2.72 24.90 6.13
CA LEU A 63 3.01 23.60 6.74
C LEU A 63 3.73 22.71 5.71
N ASP A 64 4.95 22.30 6.04
CA ASP A 64 5.71 21.29 5.31
C ASP A 64 5.61 19.97 6.08
N LEU A 65 4.83 19.03 5.53
CA LEU A 65 4.62 17.69 6.07
C LEU A 65 5.39 16.68 5.24
N ARG A 66 6.26 15.90 5.89
CA ARG A 66 7.06 14.85 5.22
C ARG A 66 6.72 13.50 5.82
N LEU A 67 6.38 12.56 4.95
CA LEU A 67 6.05 11.21 5.32
C LEU A 67 7.21 10.29 4.93
N ASP A 68 7.79 9.58 5.89
CA ASP A 68 8.73 8.49 5.63
C ASP A 68 7.97 7.17 5.55
N HIS A 69 8.33 6.33 4.58
CA HIS A 69 7.67 5.05 4.32
C HIS A 69 8.69 3.92 4.23
N ARG A 70 8.49 2.87 5.01
CA ARG A 70 9.30 1.64 4.98
C ARG A 70 8.41 0.40 4.91
N GLY A 71 8.86 -0.64 4.20
CA GLY A 71 8.13 -1.92 4.08
C GLY A 71 7.40 -2.09 2.74
N GLY A 72 6.27 -2.80 2.75
CA GLY A 72 5.43 -3.01 1.55
C GLY A 72 4.67 -1.75 1.13
N PRO A 73 3.90 -1.79 0.03
CA PRO A 73 3.16 -0.62 -0.46
C PRO A 73 2.11 -0.15 0.56
N ALA A 74 2.07 1.16 0.85
CA ALA A 74 0.95 1.78 1.56
C ALA A 74 -0.15 2.16 0.56
N ARG A 75 -1.39 1.76 0.85
CA ARG A 75 -2.58 2.15 0.08
C ARG A 75 -3.52 2.93 0.99
N ASN A 76 -4.25 3.91 0.44
CA ASN A 76 -5.22 4.74 1.17
C ASN A 76 -4.63 5.57 2.32
N VAL A 77 -3.52 6.27 2.06
CA VAL A 77 -2.92 7.20 3.03
C VAL A 77 -3.73 8.50 3.07
N THR A 78 -4.25 8.85 4.24
CA THR A 78 -4.99 10.10 4.48
C THR A 78 -4.25 10.95 5.50
N ILE A 79 -4.13 12.25 5.23
CA ILE A 79 -3.56 13.25 6.14
C ILE A 79 -4.65 14.25 6.50
N GLU A 80 -4.93 14.42 7.79
CA GLU A 80 -5.85 15.41 8.31
C GLU A 80 -5.08 16.55 8.98
N VAL A 81 -5.39 17.79 8.61
CA VAL A 81 -4.78 19.00 9.18
C VAL A 81 -5.88 19.84 9.79
N GLN A 82 -5.78 20.11 11.10
CA GLN A 82 -6.74 20.92 11.84
C GLN A 82 -6.05 22.09 12.53
N ALA A 83 -6.58 23.30 12.33
CA ALA A 83 -6.17 24.49 13.07
C ALA A 83 -7.14 24.73 14.23
N ILE A 84 -6.63 24.79 15.46
CA ILE A 84 -7.42 25.00 16.68
C ILE A 84 -6.97 26.31 17.33
N ASP A 85 -7.89 27.28 17.48
CA ASP A 85 -7.65 28.49 18.25
C ASP A 85 -7.78 28.18 19.74
N VAL A 86 -6.65 28.12 20.45
CA VAL A 86 -6.62 27.99 21.91
C VAL A 86 -6.72 29.36 22.58
N ARG A 87 -7.80 30.11 22.32
CA ARG A 87 -8.13 31.26 23.17
C ARG A 87 -8.47 30.75 24.55
N GLY A 88 -7.55 31.00 25.49
CA GLY A 88 -7.60 30.51 26.85
C GLY A 88 -8.97 30.73 27.48
N SER A 89 -9.52 29.66 28.07
CA SER A 89 -10.70 29.72 28.92
C SER A 89 -10.36 30.49 30.19
N GLY A 90 -10.37 31.82 30.07
CA GLY A 90 -10.36 32.74 31.20
C GLY A 90 -11.65 32.55 31.98
N ARG A 91 -11.67 31.57 32.89
CA ARG A 91 -12.69 31.40 33.90
C ARG A 91 -12.59 32.60 34.83
N ARG A 92 -13.35 33.66 34.51
CA ARG A 92 -13.60 34.77 35.41
C ARG A 92 -14.16 34.20 36.71
N ARG A 93 -13.43 34.40 37.80
CA ARG A 93 -13.90 34.18 39.16
C ARG A 93 -14.94 35.24 39.51
#